data_AF-A0A6B2G5V0-F1
#
_entry.id   AF-A0A6B2G5V0-F1
#
_cell.length_a   1.000
_cell.length_b   1.000
_cell.length_c   1.000
_cell.angle_alpha   90.00
_cell.angle_beta   90.00
_cell.angle_gamma   90.00
#
_symmetry.space_group_name_H-M   'P 1'
#
loop_
_entity.id
_entity.type
_entity.pdbx_description
1 polymer ?
#
loop_
_entity_poly.entity_id
_entity_poly.type
_entity_poly.pdbx_seq_one_letter_code
_entity_poly.pdbx_strand_id
1 'polypeptide(L)'
;PATKMIQESLSARDLDYLVKATSSSEAWVVTLIPILSVGIQGECRSYKNAIALSSNSLTIDWHSLSVIAKVIPKICTTINRVVYAFDGKIEHPVTTVTSTFLSSSLIEMSREAHFVVDTILEEEGIAFQS
;
A
#
# COMPACT_ATOMS: atom_id res chain seq x y z
N PRO A 1 -23.72 7.71 4.56
CA PRO A 1 -23.52 6.24 4.58
C PRO A 1 -22.05 5.84 4.81
N ALA A 2 -21.13 6.26 3.92
CA ALA A 2 -19.70 5.92 4.03
C ALA A 2 -19.00 6.55 5.25
N THR A 3 -19.28 7.82 5.54
CA THR A 3 -18.74 8.52 6.73
C THR A 3 -19.13 7.86 8.05
N LYS A 4 -20.37 7.36 8.15
CA LYS A 4 -20.85 6.62 9.32
C LYS A 4 -20.11 5.28 9.49
N MET A 5 -19.90 4.53 8.40
CA MET A 5 -19.10 3.29 8.42
C MET A 5 -17.64 3.55 8.82
N ILE A 6 -17.04 4.65 8.35
CA ILE A 6 -15.67 5.05 8.73
C ILE A 6 -15.60 5.34 10.24
N GLN A 7 -16.56 6.09 10.78
CA GLN A 7 -16.63 6.42 12.21
C GLN A 7 -16.89 5.20 13.09
N GLU A 8 -17.66 4.22 12.62
CA GLU A 8 -17.95 2.98 13.35
C GLU A 8 -16.82 1.95 13.27
N SER A 9 -15.98 2.01 12.23
CA SER A 9 -14.90 1.04 11.99
C SER A 9 -13.54 1.45 12.57
N LEU A 10 -13.43 2.66 13.09
CA LEU A 10 -12.17 3.26 13.56
C LEU A 10 -12.26 3.72 15.01
N SER A 11 -11.13 3.64 15.72
CA SER A 11 -11.02 4.29 17.01
C SER A 11 -11.06 5.82 16.83
N ALA A 12 -11.47 6.57 17.87
CA ALA A 12 -11.46 8.03 17.83
C ALA A 12 -10.07 8.59 17.49
N ARG A 13 -9.01 7.90 17.92
CA ARG A 13 -7.62 8.23 17.61
C ARG A 13 -7.29 8.00 16.13
N ASP A 14 -7.65 6.84 15.57
CA ASP A 14 -7.40 6.55 14.15
C ASP A 14 -8.18 7.48 13.24
N LEU A 15 -9.39 7.88 13.65
CA LEU A 15 -10.20 8.86 12.94
C LEU A 15 -9.53 10.24 12.94
N ASP A 16 -9.01 10.70 14.08
CA ASP A 16 -8.27 11.97 14.17
C ASP A 16 -7.02 11.97 13.27
N TYR A 17 -6.27 10.86 13.26
CA TYR A 17 -5.14 10.70 12.34
C TYR A 17 -5.57 10.67 10.87
N LEU A 18 -6.67 9.98 10.53
CA LEU A 18 -7.19 9.97 9.17
C LEU A 18 -7.61 11.38 8.72
N VAL A 19 -8.27 12.14 9.59
CA VAL A 19 -8.66 13.53 9.33
C VAL A 19 -7.42 14.39 9.14
N LYS A 20 -6.42 14.28 10.02
CA LYS A 20 -5.15 15.00 9.89
C LYS A 20 -4.43 14.65 8.59
N ALA A 21 -4.36 13.37 8.23
CA ALA A 21 -3.73 12.86 7.02
C ALA A 21 -4.39 13.41 5.73
N THR A 22 -5.72 13.54 5.74
CA THR A 22 -6.51 14.01 4.60
C THR A 22 -6.72 15.52 4.56
N SER A 23 -6.51 16.22 5.70
CA SER A 23 -6.61 17.69 5.80
C SER A 23 -5.30 18.40 5.48
N SER A 24 -4.18 17.67 5.37
CA SER A 24 -2.91 18.21 4.88
C SER A 24 -3.08 18.75 3.46
N SER A 25 -2.39 19.84 3.12
CA SER A 25 -2.35 20.43 1.77
C SER A 25 -1.75 19.48 0.72
N GLU A 26 -1.19 18.36 1.13
CA GLU A 26 -0.66 17.34 0.24
C GLU A 26 -1.78 16.45 -0.30
N ALA A 27 -2.08 16.65 -1.58
CA ALA A 27 -3.10 15.85 -2.26
C ALA A 27 -2.56 14.45 -2.58
N TRP A 28 -2.82 13.51 -1.69
CA TRP A 28 -2.64 12.08 -1.96
C TRP A 28 -3.49 11.66 -3.16
N VAL A 29 -2.92 10.80 -4.00
CA VAL A 29 -3.68 10.08 -5.04
C VAL A 29 -3.74 8.62 -4.72
N VAL A 30 -4.97 8.10 -4.82
CA VAL A 30 -5.27 6.68 -4.70
C VAL A 30 -5.49 6.12 -6.11
N THR A 31 -4.65 5.19 -6.52
CA THR A 31 -4.77 4.51 -7.81
C THR A 31 -5.05 3.03 -7.59
N LEU A 32 -6.11 2.52 -8.23
CA LEU A 32 -6.38 1.09 -8.24
C LEU A 32 -5.31 0.39 -9.10
N ILE A 33 -4.66 -0.63 -8.55
CA ILE A 33 -3.69 -1.44 -9.30
C ILE A 33 -4.45 -2.63 -9.88
N PRO A 34 -4.39 -2.88 -11.20
CA PRO A 34 -5.11 -3.98 -11.87
C PRO A 34 -4.47 -5.35 -11.62
N ILE A 35 -4.06 -5.64 -10.38
CA ILE A 35 -3.51 -6.93 -9.96
C ILE A 35 -4.25 -7.45 -8.73
N LEU A 36 -4.42 -8.77 -8.66
CA LEU A 36 -4.98 -9.43 -7.49
C LEU A 36 -3.90 -9.76 -6.49
N SER A 37 -4.17 -9.45 -5.22
CA SER A 37 -3.35 -9.82 -4.09
C SER A 37 -4.09 -10.79 -3.18
N VAL A 38 -3.35 -11.78 -2.67
CA VAL A 38 -3.82 -12.66 -1.60
C VAL A 38 -3.93 -11.87 -0.30
N GLY A 39 -5.07 -12.04 0.38
CA GLY A 39 -5.32 -11.60 1.75
C GLY A 39 -5.95 -12.73 2.55
N ILE A 40 -5.69 -12.74 3.85
CA ILE A 40 -6.30 -13.69 4.80
C ILE A 40 -7.29 -12.89 5.64
N GLN A 41 -8.57 -13.23 5.57
CA GLN A 41 -9.61 -12.60 6.37
C GLN A 41 -10.43 -13.70 7.04
N GLY A 42 -10.18 -13.92 8.34
CA GLY A 42 -10.68 -15.10 9.05
C GLY A 42 -10.02 -16.38 8.51
N GLU A 43 -10.84 -17.39 8.22
CA GLU A 43 -10.38 -18.73 7.82
C GLU A 43 -10.17 -18.91 6.31
N CYS A 44 -10.55 -17.91 5.48
CA CYS A 44 -10.52 -18.04 4.03
C CYS A 44 -9.46 -17.13 3.39
N ARG A 45 -8.78 -17.66 2.36
CA ARG A 45 -7.97 -16.87 1.44
C ARG A 45 -8.89 -16.08 0.51
N SER A 46 -8.56 -14.82 0.28
CA SER A 46 -9.26 -13.96 -0.68
C SER A 46 -8.28 -13.37 -1.69
N TYR A 47 -8.74 -13.22 -2.93
CA TYR A 47 -8.01 -12.56 -4.01
C TYR A 47 -8.74 -11.28 -4.37
N LYS A 48 -8.16 -10.15 -4.01
CA LYS A 48 -8.77 -8.82 -4.13
C LYS A 48 -7.72 -7.82 -4.59
N ASN A 49 -8.14 -6.66 -5.08
CA ASN A 49 -7.22 -5.70 -5.65
C ASN A 49 -6.27 -5.09 -4.60
N ALA A 50 -5.18 -4.51 -5.08
CA ALA A 50 -4.36 -3.59 -4.31
C ALA A 50 -4.60 -2.15 -4.79
N ILE A 51 -4.34 -1.19 -3.90
CA ILE A 51 -4.29 0.23 -4.27
C ILE A 51 -2.89 0.78 -4.01
N ALA A 52 -2.47 1.73 -4.84
CA ALA A 52 -1.29 2.54 -4.65
C ALA A 52 -1.69 3.92 -4.12
N LEU A 53 -1.01 4.36 -3.06
CA LEU A 53 -0.99 5.74 -2.60
C LEU A 53 0.26 6.41 -3.20
N SER A 54 0.11 7.63 -3.69
CA SER A 54 1.22 8.42 -4.24
C SER A 54 1.04 9.90 -3.92
N SER A 55 2.14 10.64 -3.85
CA SER A 55 2.16 12.07 -3.57
C SER A 55 3.37 12.73 -4.22
N ASN A 56 3.28 14.03 -4.49
CA ASN A 56 4.41 14.86 -4.92
C ASN A 56 5.22 15.42 -3.73
N SER A 57 4.87 15.04 -2.50
CA SER A 57 5.61 15.49 -1.33
C SER A 57 7.02 14.92 -1.28
N LEU A 58 7.95 15.76 -0.84
CA LEU A 58 9.32 15.36 -0.50
C LEU A 58 9.39 14.58 0.82
N THR A 59 8.38 14.70 1.68
CA THR A 59 8.35 14.05 3.00
C THR A 59 7.12 13.16 3.13
N ILE A 60 7.33 11.91 3.51
CA ILE A 60 6.25 10.94 3.63
C ILE A 60 5.86 10.80 5.11
N ASP A 61 4.61 11.13 5.45
CA ASP A 61 4.06 10.82 6.77
C ASP A 61 3.68 9.33 6.86
N TRP A 62 4.65 8.52 7.26
CA TRP A 62 4.49 7.07 7.44
C TRP A 62 3.43 6.69 8.46
N HIS A 63 3.18 7.54 9.47
CA HIS A 63 2.16 7.25 10.48
C HIS A 63 0.76 7.35 9.87
N SER A 64 0.49 8.45 9.16
CA SER A 64 -0.75 8.65 8.42
C SER A 64 -0.98 7.56 7.37
N LEU A 65 0.06 7.20 6.61
CA LEU A 65 0.00 6.08 5.65
C LEU A 65 -0.34 4.75 6.32
N SER A 66 0.27 4.45 7.47
CA SER A 66 0.00 3.21 8.23
C SER A 66 -1.46 3.14 8.68
N VAL A 67 -2.03 4.27 9.13
CA VAL A 67 -3.44 4.35 9.50
C VAL A 67 -4.32 4.10 8.29
N ILE A 68 -4.11 4.83 7.19
CA ILE A 68 -4.87 4.68 5.93
C ILE A 68 -4.81 3.23 5.43
N ALA A 69 -3.64 2.61 5.44
CA ALA A 69 -3.42 1.24 5.01
C ALA A 69 -4.20 0.20 5.84
N LYS A 70 -4.45 0.48 7.12
CA LYS A 70 -5.29 -0.36 8.00
C LYS A 70 -6.77 -0.09 7.84
N VAL A 71 -7.15 1.16 7.55
CA VAL A 71 -8.55 1.59 7.42
C VAL A 71 -9.15 1.04 6.14
N ILE A 72 -8.47 1.22 5.00
CA ILE A 72 -9.06 0.96 3.69
C ILE A 72 -9.55 -0.49 3.54
N PRO A 73 -8.76 -1.55 3.87
CA PRO A 73 -9.23 -2.92 3.73
C PRO A 73 -10.41 -3.28 4.65
N LYS A 74 -10.58 -2.57 5.78
CA LYS A 74 -11.72 -2.77 6.70
C LYS A 74 -13.03 -2.26 6.12
N ILE A 75 -12.96 -1.17 5.36
CA ILE A 75 -14.14 -0.46 4.84
C ILE A 75 -14.44 -0.89 3.40
N CYS A 76 -13.39 -1.04 2.59
CA CYS A 76 -13.46 -1.46 1.21
C CYS A 76 -13.04 -2.93 1.12
N THR A 77 -14.02 -3.82 1.25
CA THR A 77 -13.80 -5.27 1.26
C THR A 77 -13.25 -5.81 -0.07
N THR A 78 -13.19 -5.02 -1.14
CA THR A 78 -12.61 -5.40 -2.45
C THR A 78 -11.11 -5.09 -2.55
N ILE A 79 -10.50 -4.55 -1.49
CA ILE A 79 -9.08 -4.22 -1.41
C ILE A 79 -8.41 -5.06 -0.32
N ASN A 80 -7.29 -5.70 -0.65
CA ASN A 80 -6.49 -6.48 0.32
C ASN A 80 -5.23 -5.76 0.78
N ARG A 81 -4.63 -4.92 -0.09
CA ARG A 81 -3.37 -4.26 0.19
C ARG A 81 -3.42 -2.81 -0.21
N VAL A 82 -2.73 -2.00 0.58
CA VAL A 82 -2.43 -0.60 0.32
C VAL A 82 -0.92 -0.50 0.28
N VAL A 83 -0.38 0.01 -0.83
CA VAL A 83 1.06 0.22 -1.01
C VAL A 83 1.33 1.70 -1.28
N TYR A 84 2.55 2.15 -1.03
CA TYR A 84 3.00 3.48 -1.44
C TYR A 84 3.85 3.37 -2.71
N ALA A 85 3.51 4.15 -3.73
CA ALA A 85 4.30 4.29 -4.94
C ALA A 85 5.22 5.51 -4.80
N PHE A 86 6.52 5.25 -4.84
CA PHE A 86 7.56 6.30 -4.82
C PHE A 86 7.68 6.97 -6.20
N ASP A 87 8.46 8.05 -6.26
CA ASP A 87 8.79 8.80 -7.47
C ASP A 87 7.64 9.66 -8.04
N GLY A 88 6.93 10.34 -7.11
CA GLY A 88 5.90 11.31 -7.44
C GLY A 88 4.49 10.73 -7.52
N LYS A 89 3.54 11.61 -7.83
CA LYS A 89 2.12 11.29 -7.93
C LYS A 89 1.83 10.55 -9.23
N ILE A 90 1.07 9.45 -9.13
CA ILE A 90 0.52 8.77 -10.31
C ILE A 90 -0.56 9.66 -10.93
N GLU A 91 -0.28 10.23 -12.10
CA GLU A 91 -1.20 11.18 -12.78
C GLU A 91 -2.31 10.48 -13.56
N HIS A 92 -2.02 9.28 -14.09
CA HIS A 92 -2.94 8.55 -14.96
C HIS A 92 -3.32 7.19 -14.36
N PRO A 93 -4.58 6.76 -14.50
CA PRO A 93 -5.00 5.43 -14.04
C PRO A 93 -4.17 4.32 -14.69
N VAL A 94 -3.76 3.34 -13.91
CA VAL A 94 -3.10 2.14 -14.41
C VAL A 94 -4.18 1.19 -14.94
N THR A 95 -4.31 1.11 -16.26
CA THR A 95 -5.36 0.30 -16.93
C THR A 95 -4.83 -0.98 -17.54
N THR A 96 -3.50 -1.12 -17.68
CA THR A 96 -2.85 -2.25 -18.32
C THR A 96 -1.87 -2.92 -17.36
N VAL A 97 -1.66 -4.22 -17.58
CA VAL A 97 -0.69 -5.03 -16.85
C VAL A 97 0.27 -5.62 -17.88
N THR A 98 1.57 -5.51 -17.61
CA THR A 98 2.58 -6.24 -18.37
C THR A 98 2.43 -7.74 -18.08
N SER A 99 2.12 -8.53 -19.10
CA SER A 99 1.97 -9.97 -18.95
C SER A 99 3.30 -10.58 -18.49
N THR A 100 3.29 -11.12 -17.27
CA THR A 100 4.49 -11.55 -16.55
C THR A 100 4.26 -12.99 -16.10
N PHE A 101 5.13 -13.90 -16.54
CA PHE A 101 5.10 -15.32 -16.16
C PHE A 101 6.38 -15.69 -15.41
N LEU A 102 6.38 -16.85 -14.76
CA LEU A 102 7.58 -17.39 -14.11
C LEU A 102 8.60 -17.82 -15.18
N SER A 103 9.44 -16.89 -15.63
CA SER A 103 10.63 -17.15 -16.45
C SER A 103 11.89 -16.98 -15.61
N SER A 104 12.97 -17.65 -16.02
CA SER A 104 14.27 -17.50 -15.35
C SER A 104 14.73 -16.05 -15.26
N SER A 105 14.56 -15.28 -16.34
CA SER A 105 14.94 -13.86 -16.39
C SER A 105 14.20 -12.99 -15.38
N LEU A 106 12.89 -13.22 -15.20
CA LEU A 106 12.07 -12.45 -14.24
C LEU A 106 12.32 -12.89 -12.80
N ILE A 107 12.63 -14.17 -12.59
CA ILE A 107 13.06 -14.68 -11.28
C ILE A 107 14.42 -14.08 -10.90
N GLU A 108 15.37 -14.01 -11.82
CA GLU A 108 16.68 -13.38 -11.60
C GLU A 108 16.54 -11.90 -11.27
N MET A 109 15.73 -11.15 -12.02
CA MET A 109 15.44 -9.74 -11.73
C MET A 109 14.84 -9.55 -10.33
N SER A 110 13.90 -10.42 -9.92
CA SER A 110 13.30 -10.37 -8.59
C SER A 110 14.32 -10.67 -7.48
N ARG A 111 15.23 -11.64 -7.71
CA ARG A 111 16.32 -11.96 -6.78
C ARG A 111 17.31 -10.81 -6.65
N GLU A 112 17.67 -10.16 -7.74
CA GLU A 112 18.54 -8.99 -7.73
C GLU A 112 17.93 -7.85 -6.92
N ALA A 113 16.65 -7.53 -7.16
CA ALA A 113 15.95 -6.51 -6.38
C ALA A 113 15.90 -6.85 -4.89
N HIS A 114 15.64 -8.11 -4.53
CA HIS A 114 15.66 -8.56 -3.14
C HIS A 114 17.05 -8.45 -2.50
N PHE A 115 18.10 -8.85 -3.22
CA PHE A 115 19.48 -8.76 -2.75
C PHE A 115 19.91 -7.32 -2.44
N VAL A 116 19.52 -6.36 -3.28
CA VAL A 116 19.78 -4.94 -3.03
C VAL A 116 19.12 -4.47 -1.74
N VAL A 117 17.85 -4.86 -1.51
CA VAL A 117 17.12 -4.49 -0.29
C VAL A 117 17.79 -5.10 0.95
N ASP A 118 18.12 -6.38 0.92
CA ASP A 118 18.72 -7.08 2.05
C ASP A 118 20.09 -6.50 2.41
N THR A 119 20.92 -6.19 1.40
CA THR A 119 22.23 -5.57 1.60
C THR A 119 22.10 -4.23 2.31
N ILE A 120 21.17 -3.36 1.86
CA ILE A 120 20.95 -2.05 2.50
C ILE A 120 20.43 -2.22 3.93
N LEU A 121 19.51 -3.16 4.17
CA LEU A 121 19.00 -3.42 5.51
C LEU A 121 20.08 -3.95 6.47
N GLU A 122 21.03 -4.75 5.97
CA GLU A 122 22.19 -5.22 6.72
C GLU A 122 23.16 -4.07 7.05
N GLU A 123 23.48 -3.23 6.08
CA GLU A 123 24.35 -2.06 6.26
C GLU A 123 23.79 -1.07 7.29
N GLU A 124 22.46 -0.86 7.29
CA GLU A 124 21.76 -0.01 8.26
C GLU A 124 21.53 -0.70 9.63
N GLY A 125 21.86 -1.99 9.75
CA GLY A 125 21.72 -2.76 11.00
C GLY A 125 20.26 -3.06 11.38
N ILE A 126 19.34 -3.04 10.40
CA ILE A 126 17.89 -3.26 10.58
C ILE A 126 17.47 -4.63 10.01
N ALA A 127 18.42 -5.40 9.47
CA ALA A 127 18.16 -6.74 8.93
C ALA A 127 17.41 -7.62 9.94
N PHE A 128 16.40 -8.34 9.44
CA PHE A 128 15.63 -9.28 10.24
C PHE A 128 16.57 -10.40 10.73
N GLN A 129 16.79 -10.47 12.04
CA GLN A 129 17.43 -11.65 12.64
C GLN A 129 16.43 -12.80 12.58
N SER A 130 16.69 -13.77 11.71
CA SER A 130 15.94 -15.03 11.60
C SER A 130 16.19 -15.96 12.78
#